data_AF-A0A2D4N6T2-F1
#
_entry.id   AF-A0A2D4N6T2-F1
#
_cell.length_a   1.000
_cell.length_b   1.000
_cell.length_c   1.000
_cell.angle_alpha   90.00
_cell.angle_beta   90.00
_cell.angle_gamma   90.00
#
_symmetry.space_group_name_H-M   'P 1'
#
loop_
_entity.id
_entity.type
_entity.pdbx_description
1 polymer ?
#
loop_
_entity_poly.entity_id
_entity_poly.type
_entity_poly.pdbx_seq_one_letter_code
_entity_poly.pdbx_strand_id
1 'polypeptide(L)'
;MGAPSRPGHEERPRTYLDVITIVVERPHASYVVNISQKGVTLYGEEVLVLPLIQQATISKPPLAISIWPEANITIQIESTVEFLVLLHHYSHPTVLQLDHLGFYIMKGQGLSASAGGLLGKLLYEEGDY
;
A
#
# COMPACT_ATOMS: atom_id res chain seq x y z
N MET A 1 6.45 11.81 -5.36
CA MET A 1 7.09 12.19 -4.07
C MET A 1 8.37 11.37 -3.86
N GLY A 2 9.48 12.00 -3.41
CA GLY A 2 10.75 11.28 -3.19
C GLY A 2 10.86 10.71 -1.78
N ALA A 3 11.50 9.54 -1.63
CA ALA A 3 11.77 8.99 -0.31
C ALA A 3 12.72 9.92 0.48
N PRO A 4 12.44 10.20 1.77
CA PRO A 4 13.27 11.10 2.55
C PRO A 4 14.68 10.53 2.69
N SER A 5 15.68 11.30 2.26
CA SER A 5 17.07 11.03 2.59
C SER A 5 17.23 11.11 4.10
N ARG A 6 17.87 10.10 4.71
CA ARG A 6 18.40 10.23 6.09
C ARG A 6 19.91 10.43 5.98
N PRO A 7 20.41 11.67 6.11
CA PRO A 7 21.84 11.96 6.05
C PRO A 7 22.61 11.05 7.02
N GLY A 8 23.72 10.46 6.57
CA GLY A 8 24.54 9.52 7.37
C GLY A 8 24.04 8.07 7.42
N HIS A 9 22.90 7.77 6.79
CA HIS A 9 22.35 6.40 6.66
C HIS A 9 22.15 6.00 5.19
N GLU A 10 22.85 6.67 4.27
CA GLU A 10 22.77 6.43 2.83
C GLU A 10 23.46 5.11 2.43
N GLU A 11 24.43 4.67 3.22
CA GLU A 11 25.20 3.43 3.01
C GLU A 11 24.82 2.28 3.97
N ARG A 12 23.69 2.37 4.66
CA ARG A 12 23.21 1.25 5.49
C ARG A 12 22.20 0.39 4.73
N PRO A 13 22.26 -0.95 4.86
CA PRO A 13 21.21 -1.82 4.36
C PRO A 13 19.84 -1.42 4.92
N ARG A 14 18.83 -1.40 4.04
CA ARG A 14 17.43 -1.09 4.36
C ARG A 14 16.54 -2.24 3.93
N THR A 15 15.40 -2.39 4.60
CA THR A 15 14.33 -3.26 4.14
C THR A 15 13.40 -2.44 3.26
N TYR A 16 13.20 -2.88 2.02
CA TYR A 16 12.34 -2.23 1.04
C TYR A 16 11.14 -3.12 0.76
N LEU A 17 9.97 -2.51 0.57
CA LEU A 17 8.77 -3.21 0.15
C LEU A 17 8.74 -3.23 -1.38
N ASP A 18 8.82 -4.41 -1.98
CA ASP A 18 8.74 -4.59 -3.43
C ASP A 18 7.28 -4.83 -3.90
N VAL A 19 6.57 -5.67 -3.14
CA VAL A 19 5.16 -6.02 -3.40
C VAL A 19 4.36 -5.89 -2.12
N ILE A 20 3.17 -5.29 -2.23
CA ILE A 20 2.16 -5.25 -1.19
C ILE A 20 0.95 -6.03 -1.69
N THR A 21 0.58 -7.07 -0.94
CA THR A 21 -0.62 -7.86 -1.20
C THR A 21 -1.69 -7.53 -0.16
N ILE A 22 -2.87 -7.14 -0.62
CA ILE A 22 -4.03 -6.89 0.24
C ILE A 22 -5.09 -7.93 -0.11
N VAL A 23 -5.50 -8.71 0.88
CA VAL A 23 -6.57 -9.69 0.75
C VAL A 23 -7.80 -9.17 1.46
N VAL A 24 -8.92 -9.10 0.76
CA VAL A 24 -10.21 -8.68 1.30
C VAL A 24 -11.17 -9.86 1.21
N GLU A 25 -11.48 -10.43 2.36
CA GLU A 25 -12.38 -11.58 2.48
C GLU A 25 -13.69 -11.17 3.18
N ARG A 26 -14.81 -11.44 2.51
CA ARG A 26 -16.18 -11.30 3.01
C ARG A 26 -16.99 -12.51 2.56
N PRO A 27 -18.10 -12.84 3.24
CA PRO A 27 -18.92 -14.01 2.91
C PRO A 27 -19.35 -14.14 1.44
N HIS A 28 -19.43 -13.04 0.70
CA HIS A 28 -19.84 -13.02 -0.71
C HIS A 28 -18.84 -12.29 -1.63
N ALA A 29 -17.64 -11.98 -1.15
CA ALA A 29 -16.63 -11.27 -1.93
C ALA A 29 -15.22 -11.60 -1.43
N SER A 30 -14.39 -12.12 -2.33
CA SER A 30 -12.96 -12.37 -2.08
C SER A 30 -12.15 -11.64 -3.16
N TYR A 31 -11.28 -10.74 -2.73
CA TYR A 31 -10.38 -10.01 -3.60
C TYR A 31 -8.94 -10.12 -3.13
N VAL A 32 -8.01 -10.29 -4.08
CA VAL A 32 -6.58 -10.17 -3.82
C VAL A 32 -6.04 -9.04 -4.68
N VAL A 33 -5.43 -8.04 -4.05
CA VAL A 33 -4.79 -6.91 -4.73
C VAL A 33 -3.30 -7.05 -4.57
N ASN A 34 -2.59 -7.28 -5.67
CA ASN A 34 -1.12 -7.22 -5.72
C ASN A 34 -0.68 -5.87 -6.25
N ILE A 35 0.08 -5.14 -5.46
CA ILE A 35 0.63 -3.84 -5.81
C ILE A 35 2.14 -3.99 -5.91
N SER A 36 2.71 -3.65 -7.06
CA SER A 36 4.16 -3.66 -7.31
C SER A 36 4.56 -2.37 -8.01
N GLN A 37 5.88 -2.17 -8.16
CA GLN A 37 6.42 -1.05 -8.94
C GLN A 37 6.00 -1.06 -10.42
N LYS A 38 5.48 -2.20 -10.92
CA LYS A 38 5.06 -2.35 -12.32
C LYS A 38 3.57 -2.05 -12.54
N GLY A 39 2.75 -2.06 -11.48
CA GLY A 39 1.30 -2.03 -11.62
C GLY A 39 0.56 -2.64 -10.44
N VAL A 40 -0.76 -2.51 -10.53
CA VAL A 40 -1.72 -3.14 -9.61
C VAL A 40 -2.43 -4.28 -10.35
N THR A 41 -2.48 -5.46 -9.76
CA THR A 41 -3.30 -6.57 -10.25
C THR A 41 -4.37 -6.90 -9.22
N LEU A 42 -5.63 -6.88 -9.64
CA LEU A 42 -6.77 -7.28 -8.84
C LEU A 42 -7.26 -8.66 -9.31
N TYR A 43 -7.24 -9.63 -8.42
CA TYR A 43 -7.87 -10.94 -8.60
C TYR A 43 -9.22 -10.95 -7.87
N GLY A 44 -10.28 -11.27 -8.61
CA GLY A 44 -11.62 -11.53 -8.10
C GLY A 44 -12.33 -12.50 -9.04
N GLU A 45 -13.58 -12.20 -9.43
CA GLU A 45 -14.28 -12.92 -10.51
C GLU A 45 -13.51 -12.86 -11.84
N GLU A 46 -12.84 -11.73 -12.09
CA GLU A 46 -11.96 -11.49 -13.23
C GLU A 46 -10.62 -10.97 -12.72
N VAL A 47 -9.57 -11.15 -13.53
CA VAL A 47 -8.26 -10.56 -13.28
C VAL A 47 -8.15 -9.22 -14.01
N LEU A 48 -7.93 -8.15 -13.26
CA LEU A 48 -7.74 -6.81 -13.79
C LEU A 48 -6.30 -6.35 -13.55
N VAL A 49 -5.64 -5.87 -14.61
CA VAL A 49 -4.27 -5.34 -14.54
C VAL A 49 -4.31 -3.84 -14.82
N LEU A 50 -3.90 -3.05 -13.84
CA LEU A 50 -3.89 -1.60 -13.90
C LEU A 50 -2.46 -1.06 -13.96
N PRO A 51 -2.07 -0.36 -15.03
CA PRO A 51 -0.75 0.27 -15.13
C PRO A 51 -0.68 1.54 -14.26
N LEU A 52 0.49 1.84 -13.68
CA LEU A 52 0.69 3.02 -12.82
C LEU A 52 0.75 4.35 -13.58
N ILE A 53 0.91 4.29 -14.90
CA ILE A 53 1.10 5.47 -15.77
C ILE A 53 -0.22 6.18 -16.12
N GLN A 54 -1.36 5.59 -15.78
CA GLN A 54 -2.68 6.12 -16.11
C GLN A 54 -3.53 6.24 -14.85
N GLN A 55 -4.35 7.28 -14.81
CA GLN A 55 -5.37 7.39 -13.78
C GLN A 55 -6.42 6.30 -14.00
N ALA A 56 -6.72 5.54 -12.96
CA ALA A 56 -7.70 4.46 -13.02
C ALA A 56 -8.45 4.37 -11.70
N THR A 57 -9.75 4.07 -11.76
CA THR A 57 -10.56 3.76 -10.58
C THR A 57 -11.36 2.50 -10.83
N ILE A 58 -11.26 1.54 -9.91
CA ILE A 58 -12.11 0.35 -9.85
C ILE A 58 -12.96 0.46 -8.59
N SER A 59 -14.25 0.17 -8.71
CA SER A 59 -15.14 0.01 -7.56
C SER A 59 -15.85 -1.35 -7.67
N LYS A 60 -15.54 -2.25 -6.73
CA LYS A 60 -16.10 -3.61 -6.59
C LYS A 60 -16.40 -3.85 -5.10
N PRO A 61 -17.60 -3.56 -4.60
CA PRO A 61 -17.91 -3.65 -3.17
C PRO A 61 -17.48 -4.99 -2.55
N PRO A 62 -16.80 -4.97 -1.38
CA PRO A 62 -16.53 -3.80 -0.53
C PRO A 62 -15.28 -2.97 -0.92
N LEU A 63 -14.59 -3.31 -2.00
CA LEU A 63 -13.29 -2.76 -2.37
C LEU A 63 -13.41 -1.63 -3.40
N ALA A 64 -12.63 -0.56 -3.22
CA ALA A 64 -12.34 0.41 -4.26
C ALA A 64 -10.84 0.66 -4.36
N ILE A 65 -10.34 0.81 -5.59
CA ILE A 65 -8.94 1.07 -5.91
C ILE A 65 -8.90 2.31 -6.79
N SER A 66 -8.08 3.29 -6.42
CA SER A 66 -7.81 4.46 -7.26
C SER A 66 -6.31 4.63 -7.45
N ILE A 67 -5.89 4.83 -8.70
CA ILE A 67 -4.52 5.12 -9.09
C ILE A 67 -4.49 6.55 -9.61
N TRP A 68 -3.63 7.37 -9.02
CA TRP A 68 -3.38 8.75 -9.43
C TRP A 68 -1.97 8.90 -10.02
N PRO A 69 -1.70 9.99 -10.75
CA PRO A 69 -0.36 10.29 -11.27
C PRO A 69 0.73 10.20 -10.20
N GLU A 70 1.95 9.84 -10.61
CA GLU A 70 3.07 9.47 -9.72
C GLU A 70 2.84 8.20 -8.88
N ALA A 71 1.91 7.33 -9.32
CA ALA A 71 1.63 6.04 -8.68
C ALA A 71 1.18 6.15 -7.21
N ASN A 72 0.35 7.15 -6.91
CA ASN A 72 -0.38 7.20 -5.65
C ASN A 72 -1.59 6.27 -5.75
N ILE A 73 -1.56 5.15 -5.02
CA ILE A 73 -2.57 4.11 -5.09
C ILE A 73 -3.37 4.13 -3.79
N THR A 74 -4.65 4.48 -3.87
CA THR A 74 -5.58 4.41 -2.73
C THR A 74 -6.34 3.10 -2.80
N ILE A 75 -6.35 2.38 -1.68
CA ILE A 75 -7.12 1.16 -1.49
C ILE A 75 -8.12 1.41 -0.38
N GLN A 76 -9.39 1.46 -0.73
CA GLN A 76 -10.48 1.65 0.21
C GLN A 76 -11.24 0.33 0.40
N ILE A 77 -11.42 -0.08 1.66
CA ILE A 77 -12.20 -1.26 2.04
C ILE A 77 -13.38 -0.75 2.86
N GLU A 78 -14.58 -0.93 2.32
CA GLU A 78 -15.82 -0.35 2.82
C GLU A 78 -15.68 1.18 2.99
N SER A 79 -16.36 1.79 3.95
CA SER A 79 -16.21 3.22 4.27
C SER A 79 -15.22 3.49 5.41
N THR A 80 -14.61 2.44 5.99
CA THR A 80 -14.00 2.47 7.31
C THR A 80 -12.49 2.24 7.31
N VAL A 81 -11.94 1.66 6.23
CA VAL A 81 -10.50 1.43 6.06
C VAL A 81 -10.02 2.00 4.74
N GLU A 82 -8.93 2.75 4.78
CA GLU A 82 -8.30 3.32 3.61
C GLU A 82 -6.78 3.29 3.77
N PHE A 83 -6.12 2.68 2.80
CA PHE A 83 -4.66 2.65 2.70
C PHE A 83 -4.20 3.47 1.51
N LEU A 84 -3.06 4.13 1.67
CA LEU A 84 -2.32 4.77 0.60
C LEU A 84 -1.03 3.99 0.38
N VAL A 85 -0.82 3.53 -0.85
CA VAL A 85 0.44 2.94 -1.30
C VAL A 85 1.10 3.92 -2.25
N LEU A 86 2.35 4.26 -1.95
CA LEU A 86 3.15 5.20 -2.75
C LEU A 86 4.32 4.46 -3.38
N LEU A 87 4.61 4.76 -4.65
CA LEU A 87 5.90 4.40 -5.25
C LEU A 87 6.92 5.51 -4.92
N HIS A 88 7.92 5.16 -4.13
CA HIS A 88 9.02 6.04 -3.80
C HIS A 88 10.15 5.88 -4.80
N HIS A 89 10.52 6.98 -5.43
CA HIS A 89 11.68 7.09 -6.29
C HIS A 89 12.77 7.95 -5.65
N TYR A 90 14.02 7.57 -5.86
CA TYR A 90 15.17 8.40 -5.50
C TYR A 90 15.68 9.15 -6.73
N SER A 91 15.79 10.48 -6.66
CA SER A 91 16.33 11.27 -7.77
C SER A 91 17.83 11.05 -7.98
N HIS A 92 18.56 10.72 -6.91
CA HIS A 92 20.01 10.47 -6.92
C HIS A 92 20.32 9.25 -6.04
N PRO A 93 19.99 8.02 -6.49
CA PRO A 93 20.16 6.84 -5.66
C PRO A 93 21.65 6.50 -5.44
N THR A 94 22.01 6.18 -4.21
CA THR A 94 23.24 5.41 -3.92
C THR A 94 23.04 3.93 -4.27
N VAL A 95 24.12 3.13 -4.25
CA VAL A 95 24.06 1.68 -4.55
C VAL A 95 23.07 0.92 -3.65
N LEU A 96 22.79 1.42 -2.45
CA LEU A 96 21.87 0.80 -1.50
C LEU A 96 20.47 1.41 -1.52
N GLN A 97 20.21 2.42 -2.34
CA GLN A 97 18.91 3.07 -2.46
C GLN A 97 18.16 2.49 -3.66
N LEU A 98 17.12 1.72 -3.35
CA LEU A 98 16.23 1.13 -4.34
C LEU A 98 14.88 1.82 -4.28
N ASP A 99 14.28 2.03 -5.45
CA ASP A 99 12.86 2.36 -5.54
C ASP A 99 12.06 1.31 -4.75
N HIS A 100 10.99 1.75 -4.10
CA HIS A 100 10.23 0.89 -3.19
C HIS A 100 8.82 1.41 -2.97
N LEU A 101 7.98 0.55 -2.41
CA LEU A 101 6.64 0.92 -1.99
C LEU A 101 6.65 1.46 -0.56
N GLY A 102 5.88 2.52 -0.32
CA GLY A 102 5.46 2.96 1.00
C GLY A 102 4.02 2.53 1.26
N PHE A 103 3.70 2.18 2.51
CA PHE A 103 2.36 1.79 2.94
C PHE A 103 1.91 2.69 4.10
N TYR A 104 0.77 3.34 3.95
CA TYR A 104 0.24 4.30 4.91
C TYR A 104 -1.24 4.01 5.21
N ILE A 105 -1.65 4.22 6.45
CA ILE A 105 -3.04 4.11 6.88
C ILE A 105 -3.64 5.50 6.86
N MET A 106 -4.60 5.75 5.97
CA MET A 106 -5.30 7.02 5.84
C MET A 106 -6.59 7.04 6.67
N LYS A 107 -7.29 5.89 6.73
CA LYS A 107 -8.45 5.66 7.59
C LYS A 107 -8.35 4.28 8.22
N GLY A 108 -8.52 4.22 9.53
CA GLY A 108 -8.36 3.01 10.32
C GLY A 108 -9.54 2.68 11.22
N GLN A 109 -10.68 3.37 11.09
CA GLN A 109 -11.86 3.17 11.96
C GLN A 109 -12.43 1.74 11.88
N GLY A 110 -12.22 1.05 10.75
CA GLY A 110 -12.60 -0.35 10.58
C GLY A 110 -11.55 -1.35 11.06
N LEU A 111 -10.38 -0.90 11.50
CA LEU A 111 -9.40 -1.75 12.18
C LEU A 111 -9.84 -1.90 13.64
N SER A 112 -9.71 -3.11 14.17
CA SER A 112 -10.10 -3.46 15.54
C SER A 112 -8.89 -3.84 16.37
N ALA A 113 -9.09 -3.99 17.68
CA ALA A 113 -8.08 -4.52 18.61
C ALA A 113 -7.62 -5.95 18.27
N SER A 114 -8.30 -6.66 17.35
CA SER A 114 -7.85 -7.95 16.84
C SER A 114 -6.92 -7.84 15.62
N ALA A 115 -6.61 -6.62 15.16
CA ALA A 115 -5.56 -6.42 14.16
C ALA A 115 -4.24 -6.96 14.72
N GLY A 116 -3.61 -7.88 13.98
CA GLY A 116 -2.36 -8.51 14.37
C GLY A 116 -1.16 -8.00 13.57
N GLY A 117 -0.01 -8.66 13.77
CA GLY A 117 1.23 -8.33 13.05
C GLY A 117 1.71 -6.90 13.33
N LEU A 118 2.50 -6.33 12.42
CA LEU A 118 3.06 -5.00 12.61
C LEU A 118 2.00 -3.90 12.70
N LEU A 119 0.89 -4.02 11.96
CA LEU A 119 -0.21 -3.06 12.02
C LEU A 119 -0.88 -3.05 13.39
N GLY A 120 -1.14 -4.22 13.96
CA GLY A 120 -1.69 -4.34 15.32
C GLY A 120 -0.78 -3.72 16.38
N LYS A 121 0.51 -4.07 16.34
CA LYS A 121 1.51 -3.57 17.30
C LYS A 121 1.62 -2.04 17.28
N LEU A 122 1.72 -1.46 16.08
CA LEU A 122 1.84 -0.01 15.91
C LEU A 122 0.58 0.76 16.32
N LEU A 123 -0.61 0.17 16.18
CA LEU A 123 -1.87 0.85 16.48
C LEU A 123 -2.34 0.68 17.92
N TYR A 124 -2.03 -0.44 18.56
CA TYR A 124 -2.63 -0.81 19.85
C TYR A 124 -1.63 -1.20 20.95
N GLU A 125 -0.36 -1.49 20.63
CA GLU A 125 0.65 -1.81 21.67
C GLU A 125 1.54 -0.60 22.00
N GLU A 126 1.75 0.35 21.08
CA GLU A 126 2.52 1.58 21.33
C GLU A 126 1.66 2.80 21.71
N GLY A 127 0.33 2.64 21.80
CA GLY A 127 -0.63 3.70 22.09
C GLY A 127 -0.80 4.09 23.57
N ASP A 128 -0.05 3.45 24.48
CA ASP A 128 -0.02 3.80 25.90
C ASP A 128 1.03 4.91 26.16
N TYR A 129 0.67 6.17 25.85
CA TYR A 129 1.35 7.36 26.35
C TYR A 129 0.35 8.39 26.90
#